data_AF-A0A4Z2IN32-F1
#
_entry.id   AF-A0A4Z2IN32-F1
#
_cell.length_a   1.000
_cell.length_b   1.000
_cell.length_c   1.000
_cell.angle_alpha   90.00
_cell.angle_beta   90.00
_cell.angle_gamma   90.00
#
_symmetry.space_group_name_H-M   'P 1'
#
loop_
_entity.id
_entity.type
_entity.pdbx_description
1 polymer ?
#
loop_
_entity_poly.entity_id
_entity_poly.type
_entity_poly.pdbx_seq_one_letter_code
_entity_poly.pdbx_strand_id
1 'polypeptide(L)'
;MITSNSIVTNISCFNLLTPAEGSVKLSFESSLTLKDVESQNKGVAEGEYEPSDCTARQSVAVLIPHRSRERHLLYLLNHLHPFLQRQQLHYAIYVIQQVHRLHASPNKYKLA
;
A
#
# COMPACT_ATOMS: atom_id res chain seq x y z
N MET A 1 24.64 -22.03 23.27
CA MET A 1 23.50 -21.09 23.18
C MET A 1 24.05 -19.69 23.40
N ILE A 2 24.46 -19.01 22.33
CA ILE A 2 24.83 -17.61 22.39
C ILE A 2 23.58 -16.86 21.92
N THR A 3 22.92 -16.16 22.83
CA THR A 3 21.87 -15.20 22.48
C THR A 3 22.55 -14.07 21.73
N SER A 4 22.44 -14.04 20.40
CA SER A 4 22.78 -12.84 19.64
C SER A 4 21.85 -11.74 20.15
N ASN A 5 22.41 -10.79 20.88
CA ASN A 5 21.73 -9.55 21.25
C ASN A 5 21.25 -8.88 19.95
N SER A 6 19.97 -9.05 19.65
CA SER A 6 19.26 -8.18 18.73
C SER A 6 19.24 -6.80 19.37
N ILE A 7 20.28 -6.01 19.13
CA ILE A 7 20.15 -4.56 19.15
C ILE A 7 19.25 -4.25 17.96
N VAL A 8 17.94 -4.44 18.13
CA VAL A 8 16.96 -3.80 17.26
C VAL A 8 17.07 -2.33 17.62
N THR A 9 18.01 -1.66 16.98
CA THR A 9 18.07 -0.21 17.04
C THR A 9 16.69 0.28 16.58
N ASN A 10 15.96 0.98 17.46
CA ASN A 10 14.77 1.78 17.14
C ASN A 10 15.17 2.91 16.16
N ILE A 11 15.61 2.57 14.96
CA ILE A 11 15.98 3.52 13.92
C ILE A 11 14.68 4.06 13.36
N SER A 12 14.37 5.32 13.64
CA SER A 12 13.26 5.99 12.98
C SER A 12 13.56 6.16 11.50
N CYS A 13 12.56 5.94 10.64
CA CYS A 13 12.72 6.12 9.19
C CYS A 13 13.13 7.54 8.77
N PHE A 14 13.00 8.54 9.64
CA PHE A 14 13.55 9.89 9.39
C PHE A 14 15.07 9.90 9.25
N ASN A 15 15.77 8.97 9.90
CA ASN A 15 17.23 8.92 9.86
C ASN A 15 17.75 8.20 8.60
N LEU A 16 16.87 7.55 7.83
CA LEU A 16 17.18 6.97 6.54
C LEU A 16 16.80 8.00 5.48
N LEU A 17 17.79 8.73 4.96
CA LEU A 17 17.59 9.62 3.82
C LEU A 17 17.39 8.76 2.56
N THR A 18 16.15 8.36 2.28
CA THR A 18 15.78 7.87 0.96
C THR A 18 15.49 9.09 0.08
N PRO A 19 16.18 9.26 -1.08
CA PRO A 19 15.83 10.33 -2.00
C PRO A 19 14.39 10.13 -2.45
N ALA A 20 13.49 11.05 -2.08
CA ALA A 20 12.18 11.10 -2.72
C ALA A 20 12.42 11.42 -4.20
N GLU A 21 12.00 10.52 -5.09
CA GLU A 21 12.23 10.60 -6.55
C GLU A 21 11.60 11.85 -7.22
N GLY A 22 10.96 12.72 -6.43
CA GLY A 22 10.37 13.97 -6.89
C GLY A 22 9.16 13.71 -7.78
N SER A 23 9.19 14.24 -8.99
CA SER A 23 8.09 14.07 -9.94
C SER A 23 8.14 12.68 -10.57
N VAL A 24 7.02 11.95 -10.49
CA VAL A 24 6.85 10.63 -11.12
C VAL A 24 5.85 10.75 -12.26
N LYS A 25 6.24 10.27 -13.45
CA LYS A 25 5.35 10.21 -14.60
C LYS A 25 4.31 9.10 -14.38
N LEU A 26 3.03 9.45 -14.49
CA LEU A 26 1.93 8.48 -14.43
C LEU A 26 1.79 7.74 -15.77
N SER A 27 1.50 6.44 -15.71
CA SER A 27 1.23 5.61 -16.90
C SER A 27 -0.11 4.86 -16.76
N PHE A 28 -0.87 4.77 -17.85
CA PHE A 28 -2.22 4.22 -17.85
C PHE A 28 -2.37 3.08 -18.87
N GLU A 29 -1.52 2.05 -18.75
CA GLU A 29 -1.52 0.91 -19.67
C GLU A 29 -2.84 0.12 -19.63
N SER A 30 -3.41 -0.16 -20.80
CA SER A 30 -4.66 -0.91 -20.89
C SER A 30 -4.49 -2.37 -20.45
N SER A 31 -3.31 -2.94 -20.64
CA SER A 31 -2.97 -4.33 -20.29
C SER A 31 -2.72 -4.57 -18.80
N LEU A 32 -2.55 -3.52 -17.99
CA LEU A 32 -2.27 -3.64 -16.56
C LEU A 32 -3.34 -4.49 -15.86
N THR A 33 -2.90 -5.41 -14.99
CA THR A 33 -3.74 -6.27 -14.16
C THR A 33 -3.40 -6.13 -12.67
N LEU A 34 -4.31 -6.57 -11.79
CA LEU A 34 -4.06 -6.54 -10.34
C LEU A 34 -2.86 -7.43 -9.94
N LYS A 35 -2.67 -8.57 -10.61
CA LYS A 35 -1.53 -9.45 -10.38
C LYS A 35 -0.20 -8.77 -10.68
N ASP A 36 -0.16 -7.90 -11.68
CA ASP A 36 1.05 -7.14 -11.98
C ASP A 36 1.39 -6.22 -10.82
N VAL A 37 0.38 -5.51 -10.28
CA VAL A 37 0.53 -4.63 -9.11
C VAL A 37 1.00 -5.42 -7.88
N GLU A 38 0.36 -6.56 -7.57
CA GLU A 38 0.77 -7.44 -6.47
C GLU A 38 2.22 -7.93 -6.65
N SER A 39 2.59 -8.36 -7.85
CA SER A 39 3.93 -8.88 -8.14
C SER A 39 5.03 -7.84 -7.99
N GLN A 40 4.71 -6.57 -8.24
CA GLN A 40 5.61 -5.42 -8.09
C GLN A 40 5.71 -4.96 -6.63
N ASN A 41 4.75 -5.32 -5.78
CA ASN A 41 4.62 -4.84 -4.40
C ASN A 41 4.67 -6.00 -3.40
N LYS A 42 5.67 -6.88 -3.50
CA LYS A 42 5.78 -8.11 -2.66
C LYS A 42 5.85 -7.87 -1.15
N GLY A 43 6.20 -6.66 -0.71
CA GLY A 43 6.19 -6.28 0.71
C GLY A 43 4.82 -5.91 1.24
N VAL A 44 3.81 -5.79 0.38
CA VAL A 44 2.42 -5.49 0.76
C VAL A 44 1.69 -6.81 1.01
N ALA A 45 1.06 -6.93 2.17
CA ALA A 45 0.22 -8.07 2.52
C ALA A 45 -1.19 -7.58 2.85
N GLU A 46 -2.21 -8.09 2.14
CA GLU A 46 -3.63 -7.72 2.33
C GLU A 46 -3.85 -6.19 2.38
N GLY A 47 -3.13 -5.44 1.54
CA GLY A 47 -3.24 -3.98 1.45
C GLY A 47 -2.42 -3.18 2.46
N GLU A 48 -1.68 -3.85 3.33
CA GLU A 48 -0.88 -3.26 4.40
C GLU A 48 0.63 -3.42 4.13
N TYR A 49 1.40 -2.39 4.49
CA TYR A 49 2.85 -2.38 4.40
C TYR A 49 3.44 -1.69 5.61
N GLU A 50 4.51 -2.26 6.15
CA GLU A 50 5.35 -1.69 7.19
C GLU A 50 6.84 -1.79 6.78
N PRO A 51 7.64 -0.72 6.89
CA PRO A 51 9.07 -0.78 6.63
C PRO A 51 9.77 -1.79 7.55
N SER A 52 10.61 -2.66 6.99
CA SER A 52 11.29 -3.71 7.75
C SER A 52 12.61 -3.26 8.39
N ASP A 53 13.19 -2.18 7.88
CA ASP A 53 14.51 -1.66 8.21
C ASP A 53 14.47 -0.48 9.20
N CYS A 54 13.30 0.08 9.47
CA CYS A 54 13.10 1.20 10.37
C CYS A 54 11.70 1.24 10.97
N THR A 55 11.54 1.99 12.06
CA THR A 55 10.23 2.27 12.65
C THR A 55 9.60 3.48 11.96
N ALA A 56 8.44 3.25 11.34
CA ALA A 56 7.65 4.30 10.68
C ALA A 56 7.22 5.38 11.68
N ARG A 57 7.26 6.65 11.26
CA ARG A 57 6.80 7.78 12.11
C ARG A 57 5.29 7.92 12.15
N GLN A 58 4.61 7.41 11.14
CA GLN A 58 3.18 7.56 10.96
C GLN A 58 2.60 6.23 10.54
N SER A 59 1.45 5.91 11.15
CA SER A 59 0.56 4.84 10.72
C SER A 59 -0.64 5.47 10.02
N VAL A 60 -0.86 5.14 8.75
CA VAL A 60 -1.83 5.84 7.88
C VAL A 60 -2.85 4.85 7.31
N ALA A 61 -4.13 5.11 7.58
CA ALA A 61 -5.23 4.43 6.90
C ALA A 61 -5.67 5.24 5.68
N VAL A 62 -5.51 4.68 4.48
CA VAL A 62 -5.96 5.31 3.23
C VAL A 62 -7.34 4.81 2.87
N LEU A 63 -8.34 5.67 3.02
CA LEU A 63 -9.74 5.33 2.74
C LEU A 63 -10.11 5.74 1.31
N ILE A 64 -10.36 4.77 0.43
CA ILE A 64 -10.73 4.99 -0.96
C ILE A 64 -12.22 4.70 -1.14
N PRO A 65 -13.09 5.71 -1.26
CA PRO A 65 -14.48 5.47 -1.66
C PRO A 65 -14.51 4.97 -3.11
N HIS A 66 -15.17 3.83 -3.35
CA HIS A 66 -15.18 3.19 -4.66
C HIS A 66 -16.59 2.79 -5.10
N ARG A 67 -16.92 3.05 -6.38
CA ARG A 67 -18.14 2.58 -7.04
C ARG A 67 -17.90 2.38 -8.54
N SER A 68 -17.95 1.13 -9.01
CA SER A 68 -18.00 0.78 -10.45
C SER A 68 -16.88 1.42 -11.29
N ARG A 69 -15.66 1.51 -10.76
CA ARG A 69 -14.48 2.15 -11.39
C ARG A 69 -13.22 1.31 -11.18
N GLU A 70 -13.31 0.01 -11.41
CA GLU A 70 -12.27 -0.98 -11.13
C GLU A 70 -10.95 -0.65 -11.84
N ARG A 71 -11.03 -0.15 -13.09
CA ARG A 71 -9.85 0.30 -13.84
C ARG A 71 -9.14 1.50 -13.22
N HIS A 72 -9.89 2.49 -12.70
CA HIS A 72 -9.27 3.63 -12.02
C HIS A 72 -8.67 3.23 -10.69
N LEU A 73 -9.34 2.34 -9.95
CA LEU A 73 -8.79 1.78 -8.72
C LEU A 73 -7.47 1.05 -9.00
N LEU A 74 -7.42 0.23 -10.05
CA LEU A 74 -6.19 -0.47 -10.45
C LEU A 74 -5.04 0.50 -10.75
N TYR A 75 -5.30 1.55 -11.53
CA TYR A 75 -4.29 2.58 -11.81
C TYR A 75 -3.87 3.33 -10.55
N LEU A 76 -4.81 3.62 -9.65
CA LEU A 76 -4.50 4.26 -8.38
C LEU A 76 -3.56 3.39 -7.55
N LEU A 77 -3.88 2.12 -7.33
CA LEU A 77 -3.06 1.19 -6.56
C LEU A 77 -1.65 1.04 -7.14
N ASN A 78 -1.55 0.92 -8.48
CA ASN A 78 -0.27 0.81 -9.19
C ASN A 78 0.71 1.96 -8.88
N HIS A 79 0.22 3.18 -8.70
CA HIS A 79 1.07 4.33 -8.40
C HIS A 79 1.15 4.63 -6.90
N LEU A 80 0.09 4.31 -6.15
CA LEU A 80 -0.04 4.65 -4.75
C LEU A 80 0.85 3.77 -3.87
N HIS A 81 0.95 2.46 -4.11
CA HIS A 81 1.80 1.60 -3.29
C HIS A 81 3.28 2.03 -3.33
N PRO A 82 3.93 2.21 -4.50
CA PRO A 82 5.32 2.68 -4.54
C PRO A 82 5.48 4.08 -3.95
N PHE A 83 4.47 4.95 -4.12
CA PHE A 83 4.49 6.29 -3.55
C PHE A 83 4.51 6.26 -2.02
N LEU A 84 3.65 5.46 -1.38
CA LEU A 84 3.57 5.35 0.07
C LEU A 84 4.78 4.60 0.67
N GLN A 85 5.29 3.57 -0.02
CA GLN A 85 6.50 2.84 0.40
C GLN A 85 7.74 3.76 0.44
N ARG A 86 7.91 4.62 -0.57
CA ARG A 86 9.02 5.61 -0.58
C ARG A 86 8.92 6.62 0.56
N GLN A 87 7.72 6.89 1.07
CA GLN A 87 7.50 7.75 2.24
C GLN A 87 7.80 7.05 3.57
N GLN A 88 8.15 5.76 3.55
CA GLN A 88 8.50 4.98 4.74
C GLN A 88 7.38 5.02 5.80
N LEU A 89 6.14 4.94 5.33
CA LEU A 89 4.95 4.89 6.17
C LEU A 89 4.63 3.43 6.52
N HIS A 90 4.11 3.23 7.72
CA HIS A 90 3.24 2.10 7.98
C HIS A 90 1.86 2.49 7.43
N TYR A 91 1.35 1.80 6.42
CA TYR A 91 0.06 2.14 5.82
C TYR A 91 -0.80 0.92 5.53
N ALA A 92 -2.11 1.13 5.55
CA ALA A 92 -3.10 0.16 5.07
C ALA A 92 -4.10 0.87 4.15
N ILE A 93 -4.44 0.22 3.03
CA ILE A 93 -5.42 0.74 2.07
C ILE A 93 -6.77 0.05 2.28
N TYR A 94 -7.83 0.84 2.44
CA TYR A 94 -9.19 0.36 2.58
C TYR A 94 -10.06 0.87 1.44
N VAL A 95 -10.47 -0.04 0.57
CA VAL A 95 -11.41 0.26 -0.53
C VAL A 95 -12.84 0.14 0.00
N ILE A 96 -13.48 1.28 0.23
CA ILE A 96 -14.84 1.37 0.75
C ILE A 96 -15.81 1.31 -0.43
N GLN A 97 -16.30 0.12 -0.71
CA GLN A 97 -17.24 -0.12 -1.79
C GLN A 97 -18.64 0.44 -1.45
N GLN A 98 -19.14 1.35 -2.28
CA GLN A 98 -20.53 1.75 -2.21
C GLN A 98 -21.43 0.63 -2.75
N VAL A 99 -22.24 0.03 -1.88
CA VAL A 99 -23.32 -0.89 -2.27
C VAL A 99 -24.64 -0.14 -2.35
N HIS A 100 -25.41 -0.40 -3.40
CA HIS A 100 -26.82 -0.01 -3.39
C HIS A 100 -27.56 -1.01 -2.51
N ARG A 101 -28.35 -0.52 -1.55
CA ARG A 101 -29.07 -1.34 -0.55
C ARG A 101 -29.95 -2.45 -1.14
N LEU A 102 -30.21 -2.47 -2.45
CA LEU A 102 -31.03 -3.48 -3.11
C LEU A 102 -30.29 -4.76 -3.53
N HIS A 103 -28.94 -4.80 -3.50
CA HIS A 103 -28.15 -5.98 -3.94
C HIS A 103 -26.88 -6.24 -3.12
N ALA A 104 -26.88 -5.96 -1.82
CA ALA A 104 -25.73 -6.23 -0.96
C ALA A 104 -25.57 -7.74 -0.72
N SER A 105 -24.63 -8.38 -1.43
CA SER A 105 -24.14 -9.72 -1.10
C SER A 105 -23.03 -9.62 -0.05
N PRO A 106 -23.10 -10.36 1.07
CA PRO A 106 -22.23 -10.17 2.24
C PRO A 106 -20.75 -10.57 2.06
N ASN A 107 -20.35 -11.17 0.93
CA ASN A 107 -19.01 -11.76 0.74
C ASN A 107 -18.13 -11.06 -0.32
N LYS A 108 -18.26 -9.74 -0.54
CA LYS A 108 -17.54 -9.05 -1.64
C LYS A 108 -16.26 -8.30 -1.28
N TYR A 109 -15.76 -8.38 -0.04
CA TYR A 109 -14.62 -7.57 0.37
C TYR A 109 -13.45 -8.45 0.79
N LYS A 110 -12.44 -8.51 -0.08
CA LYS A 110 -11.08 -8.90 0.28
C LYS A 110 -10.27 -7.61 0.28
N LEU A 111 -9.48 -7.40 1.33
CA LEU A 111 -8.62 -6.23 1.49
C LEU A 111 -7.70 -6.12 0.27
N ALA A 112 -7.54 -4.91 -0.26
CA ALA A 112 -6.87 -4.62 -1.52
C ALA A 112 -5.42 -4.24 -1.27
#